data_AF-A0A8T3X3M3-F1
#
_entry.id   AF-A0A8T3X3M3-F1
#
_cell.length_a   1.000
_cell.length_b   1.000
_cell.length_c   1.000
_cell.angle_alpha   90.00
_cell.angle_beta   90.00
_cell.angle_gamma   90.00
#
_symmetry.space_group_name_H-M   'P 1'
#
loop_
_entity.id
_entity.type
_entity.pdbx_description
1 polymer ?
#
loop_
_entity_poly.entity_id
_entity_poly.type
_entity_poly.pdbx_seq_one_letter_code
_entity_poly.pdbx_strand_id
1 'polypeptide(L)'
;MATLEEHARKRDIHGMLTSAIITALAFVVGLFWNDALRSGIETIIPPSERVSAKFMTAFIVTILVMLAAWTLIKTQELGEITAKRLKERAELMEKRIRKQEELIKKKMKKQEVLIQKQEALLKKKKAARKHIKNVSP
;
A
#
# COMPACT_ATOMS: atom_id res chain seq x y z
N MET A 1 -34.74 -14.20 3.38
CA MET A 1 -34.50 -12.75 3.63
C MET A 1 -33.12 -12.47 4.22
N ALA A 2 -32.48 -13.39 4.95
CA ALA A 2 -31.12 -13.21 5.49
C ALA A 2 -30.00 -13.03 4.43
N THR A 3 -30.22 -13.48 3.19
CA THR A 3 -29.22 -13.40 2.11
C THR A 3 -29.04 -11.99 1.52
N LEU A 4 -30.06 -11.12 1.57
CA LEU A 4 -29.96 -9.74 1.04
C LEU A 4 -29.26 -8.79 2.02
N GLU A 5 -29.51 -8.93 3.32
CA GLU A 5 -28.81 -8.15 4.36
C GLU A 5 -27.32 -8.46 4.41
N GLU A 6 -26.94 -9.72 4.17
CA GLU A 6 -25.53 -10.15 4.14
C GLU A 6 -24.76 -9.56 2.94
N HIS A 7 -25.42 -9.38 1.80
CA HIS A 7 -24.85 -8.73 0.61
C HIS A 7 -24.82 -7.20 0.75
N ALA A 8 -25.79 -6.60 1.45
CA ALA A 8 -25.82 -5.16 1.72
C ALA A 8 -24.73 -4.74 2.73
N ARG A 9 -24.46 -5.56 3.75
CA ARG A 9 -23.43 -5.28 4.78
C ARG A 9 -21.99 -5.38 4.24
N LYS A 10 -21.79 -6.03 3.08
CA LYS A 10 -20.49 -6.19 2.42
C LYS A 10 -20.19 -5.11 1.36
N ARG A 11 -21.14 -4.21 1.11
CA ARG A 11 -20.97 -3.12 0.13
C ARG A 11 -20.43 -1.90 0.87
N ASP A 12 -19.26 -1.44 0.45
CA ASP A 12 -18.62 -0.23 0.96
C ASP A 12 -19.42 1.00 0.48
N ILE A 13 -20.59 1.24 1.10
CA ILE A 13 -21.52 2.33 0.74
C ILE A 13 -20.79 3.67 0.85
N HIS A 14 -19.91 3.80 1.84
CA HIS A 14 -19.04 4.96 2.00
C HIS A 14 -18.07 5.10 0.82
N GLY A 15 -17.36 4.02 0.44
CA GLY A 15 -16.48 4.05 -0.73
C GLY A 15 -17.22 4.39 -2.03
N MET A 16 -18.43 3.84 -2.22
CA MET A 16 -19.27 4.15 -3.38
C MET A 16 -19.68 5.64 -3.39
N LEU A 17 -20.15 6.16 -2.25
CA LEU A 17 -20.54 7.57 -2.12
C LEU A 17 -19.34 8.51 -2.36
N THR A 18 -18.19 8.21 -1.76
CA THR A 18 -16.96 8.99 -1.95
C THR A 18 -16.52 8.96 -3.42
N SER A 19 -16.57 7.80 -4.08
CA SER A 19 -16.23 7.69 -5.50
C SER A 19 -17.19 8.49 -6.39
N ALA A 20 -18.48 8.51 -6.07
CA ALA A 20 -19.48 9.28 -6.79
C ALA A 20 -19.24 10.79 -6.62
N ILE A 21 -18.94 11.25 -5.40
CA ILE A 21 -18.59 12.65 -5.12
C ILE A 21 -17.32 13.05 -5.87
N ILE A 22 -16.26 12.24 -5.80
CA ILE A 22 -15.00 12.50 -6.51
C ILE A 22 -15.24 12.59 -8.01
N THR A 23 -16.05 11.69 -8.57
CA THR A 23 -16.38 11.69 -10.00
C THR A 23 -17.15 12.94 -10.41
N ALA A 24 -18.17 13.33 -9.64
CA ALA A 24 -18.94 14.54 -9.89
C ALA A 24 -18.06 15.80 -9.80
N LEU A 25 -17.18 15.87 -8.80
CA LEU A 25 -16.23 16.97 -8.66
C LEU A 25 -15.21 17.01 -9.79
N ALA A 26 -14.67 15.86 -10.20
CA ALA A 26 -13.77 15.79 -11.35
C ALA A 26 -14.43 16.30 -12.64
N PHE A 27 -15.72 15.98 -12.83
CA PHE A 27 -16.49 16.50 -13.96
C PHE A 27 -16.67 18.03 -13.89
N VAL A 28 -17.03 18.57 -12.72
CA VAL A 28 -17.15 20.02 -12.51
C VAL A 28 -15.82 20.73 -12.77
N VAL A 29 -14.71 20.20 -12.25
CA VAL A 29 -13.37 20.75 -12.48
C VAL A 29 -13.02 20.73 -13.96
N GLY A 30 -13.32 19.65 -14.68
CA GLY A 30 -13.09 19.54 -16.11
C GLY A 30 -13.87 20.57 -16.93
N LEU A 31 -15.15 20.79 -16.60
CA LEU A 31 -15.97 21.84 -17.21
C LEU A 31 -15.41 23.23 -16.94
N PHE A 32 -15.03 23.52 -15.70
CA PHE A 32 -14.52 24.83 -15.29
C PHE A 32 -13.17 25.15 -15.95
N TRP A 33 -12.35 24.13 -16.24
CA TRP A 33 -11.04 24.30 -16.85
C TRP A 33 -11.11 24.86 -18.27
N ASN A 34 -12.13 24.48 -19.06
CA ASN A 34 -12.32 25.02 -20.40
C ASN A 34 -12.52 26.55 -20.38
N ASP A 35 -13.38 27.03 -19.47
CA ASP A 35 -13.64 28.45 -19.33
C ASP A 35 -12.43 29.19 -18.76
N ALA A 36 -11.74 28.63 -17.77
CA ALA A 36 -10.53 29.21 -17.21
C ALA A 36 -9.40 29.35 -18.25
N LEU A 37 -9.19 28.32 -19.08
CA LEU A 37 -8.20 28.38 -20.17
C LEU A 37 -8.57 29.46 -21.18
N ARG A 38 -9.85 29.52 -21.59
CA ARG A 38 -10.33 30.51 -22.56
C ARG A 38 -10.15 31.93 -22.04
N SER A 39 -10.65 32.22 -20.83
CA SER A 39 -10.51 33.55 -20.21
C SER A 39 -9.05 33.91 -19.94
N GLY A 40 -8.21 32.95 -19.55
CA GLY A 40 -6.78 33.16 -19.36
C GLY A 40 -6.07 33.54 -20.66
N ILE A 41 -6.39 32.87 -21.77
CA ILE A 41 -5.82 33.21 -23.09
C ILE A 41 -6.36 34.58 -23.56
N GLU A 42 -7.65 34.85 -23.38
CA GLU A 42 -8.26 36.13 -23.77
C GLU A 42 -7.68 37.34 -23.01
N THR A 43 -7.14 37.11 -21.81
CA THR A 43 -6.41 38.14 -21.04
C THR A 43 -5.07 38.52 -21.69
N ILE A 44 -4.42 37.56 -22.37
CA ILE A 44 -3.11 37.75 -23.02
C ILE A 44 -3.28 38.14 -24.50
N ILE A 45 -4.27 37.55 -25.17
CA ILE A 45 -4.59 37.76 -26.59
C ILE A 45 -6.02 38.31 -26.65
N PRO A 46 -6.19 39.63 -26.86
CA PRO A 46 -7.52 40.21 -26.89
C PRO A 46 -8.35 39.58 -28.03
N PRO A 47 -9.64 39.31 -27.78
CA PRO A 47 -10.51 38.73 -28.79
C PRO A 47 -10.62 39.68 -29.98
N SER A 48 -10.08 39.27 -31.13
CA SER A 48 -10.28 39.98 -32.39
C SER A 48 -11.24 39.20 -33.28
N GLU A 49 -12.05 39.89 -34.05
CA GLU A 49 -12.99 39.26 -35.01
C GLU A 49 -12.29 38.51 -36.15
N ARG A 50 -10.97 38.66 -36.27
CA ARG A 50 -10.18 37.99 -37.30
C ARG A 50 -10.10 36.49 -37.01
N VAL A 51 -10.40 35.70 -38.04
CA VAL A 51 -10.32 34.22 -38.01
C VAL A 51 -8.94 33.73 -37.54
N SER A 52 -7.87 34.49 -37.84
CA SER A 52 -6.50 34.20 -37.41
C SER A 52 -6.33 34.19 -35.88
N ALA A 53 -7.02 35.07 -35.14
CA ALA A 53 -6.93 35.08 -33.68
C ALA A 53 -7.61 33.85 -33.06
N LYS A 54 -8.75 33.41 -33.61
CA LYS A 54 -9.42 32.18 -33.16
C LYS A 54 -8.54 30.94 -33.37
N PHE A 55 -7.81 30.89 -34.49
CA PHE A 55 -6.83 29.82 -34.75
C PHE A 55 -5.66 29.86 -33.77
N MET A 56 -5.14 31.06 -33.44
CA MET A 56 -4.07 31.22 -32.45
C MET A 56 -4.50 30.74 -31.06
N THR A 57 -5.71 31.12 -30.62
CA THR A 57 -6.28 30.66 -29.35
C THR A 57 -6.40 29.14 -29.32
N ALA A 58 -6.94 28.52 -30.37
CA ALA A 58 -7.08 27.07 -30.45
C ALA A 58 -5.73 26.34 -30.41
N PHE A 59 -4.71 26.89 -31.08
CA PHE A 59 -3.35 26.35 -31.07
C PHE A 59 -2.74 26.39 -29.66
N ILE A 60 -2.91 27.51 -28.95
CA ILE A 60 -2.41 27.67 -27.58
C ILE A 60 -3.13 26.71 -26.62
N VAL A 61 -4.46 26.61 -26.70
CA VAL A 61 -5.23 25.63 -25.90
C VAL A 61 -4.70 24.22 -26.16
N THR A 62 -4.44 23.86 -27.41
CA THR A 62 -3.93 22.52 -27.77
C THR A 62 -2.57 22.24 -27.12
N ILE A 63 -1.65 23.21 -27.15
CA ILE A 63 -0.35 23.07 -26.48
C ILE A 63 -0.53 22.91 -24.97
N LEU A 64 -1.38 23.73 -24.34
CA LEU A 64 -1.63 23.66 -22.90
C LEU A 64 -2.23 22.31 -22.49
N VAL A 65 -3.20 21.80 -23.25
CA VAL A 65 -3.80 20.48 -23.02
C VAL A 65 -2.75 19.37 -23.21
N MET A 66 -1.90 19.47 -24.22
CA MET A 66 -0.84 18.49 -24.47
C MET A 66 0.18 18.46 -23.31
N LEU A 67 0.58 19.63 -22.80
CA LEU A 67 1.46 19.75 -21.63
C LEU A 67 0.80 19.18 -20.36
N ALA A 68 -0.49 19.46 -20.15
CA ALA A 68 -1.23 18.90 -19.02
C ALA A 68 -1.32 17.36 -19.11
N ALA A 69 -1.62 16.81 -20.29
CA ALA A 69 -1.65 15.37 -20.51
C ALA A 69 -0.27 14.73 -20.28
N TRP A 70 0.79 15.36 -20.77
CA TRP A 70 2.16 14.88 -20.59
C TRP A 70 2.58 14.84 -19.11
N THR A 71 2.28 15.89 -18.34
CA THR A 71 2.59 15.93 -16.91
C THR A 71 1.77 14.90 -16.12
N LEU A 72 0.51 14.67 -16.50
CA LEU A 72 -0.33 13.66 -15.87
C LEU A 72 0.19 12.24 -16.11
N ILE A 73 0.58 11.91 -17.34
CA ILE A 73 1.19 10.61 -17.65
C ILE A 73 2.50 10.45 -16.88
N LYS A 74 3.33 11.50 -16.83
CA LYS A 74 4.63 11.41 -16.17
C LYS A 74 4.53 11.21 -14.66
N THR A 75 3.52 11.80 -14.03
CA THR A 75 3.26 11.62 -12.59
C THR A 75 2.73 10.22 -12.27
N GLN A 76 1.95 9.61 -13.17
CA GLN A 76 1.50 8.22 -13.03
C GLN A 76 2.67 7.22 -13.06
N GLU A 77 3.62 7.38 -13.99
CA GLU A 77 4.82 6.53 -14.07
C GLU A 77 5.61 6.54 -12.74
N LEU A 78 5.76 7.71 -12.12
CA LEU A 78 6.45 7.86 -10.84
C LEU A 78 5.69 7.18 -9.69
N GLY A 79 4.36 7.22 -9.74
CA GLY A 79 3.49 6.51 -8.81
C GLY A 79 3.67 4.99 -8.89
N GLU A 80 3.68 4.43 -10.11
CA GLU A 80 3.87 2.98 -10.31
C GLU A 80 5.23 2.50 -9.83
N ILE A 81 6.31 3.25 -10.09
CA ILE A 81 7.65 2.91 -9.62
C ILE A 81 7.69 2.87 -8.09
N THR A 82 7.07 3.85 -7.44
CA THR A 82 7.00 3.92 -5.98
C THR A 82 6.18 2.76 -5.42
N ALA A 83 5.04 2.42 -6.06
CA ALA A 83 4.21 1.29 -5.66
C ALA A 83 4.96 -0.07 -5.81
N LYS A 84 5.71 -0.26 -6.90
CA LYS A 84 6.55 -1.46 -7.10
C LYS A 84 7.61 -1.57 -6.00
N ARG A 85 8.33 -0.47 -5.71
CA ARG A 85 9.34 -0.44 -4.63
C ARG A 85 8.74 -0.73 -3.25
N LEU A 86 7.53 -0.25 -2.98
CA LEU A 86 6.82 -0.52 -1.73
C LEU A 86 6.45 -2.01 -1.62
N LYS A 87 5.93 -2.61 -2.70
CA LYS A 87 5.64 -4.06 -2.76
C LYS A 87 6.90 -4.89 -2.53
N GLU A 88 7.99 -4.59 -3.23
CA GLU A 88 9.27 -5.30 -3.07
C GLU A 88 9.80 -5.20 -1.62
N ARG A 89 9.70 -4.02 -1.00
CA ARG A 89 10.09 -3.83 0.40
C ARG A 89 9.21 -4.63 1.36
N ALA A 90 7.91 -4.68 1.12
CA ALA A 90 6.97 -5.45 1.93
C ALA A 90 7.28 -6.96 1.85
N GLU A 91 7.50 -7.49 0.65
CA GLU A 91 7.88 -8.89 0.44
C GLU A 91 9.22 -9.24 1.11
N LEU A 92 10.21 -8.34 1.01
CA LEU A 92 11.50 -8.54 1.66
C LEU A 92 11.37 -8.54 3.18
N MET A 93 10.52 -7.68 3.73
CA MET A 93 10.23 -7.62 5.16
C MET A 93 9.55 -8.92 5.63
N GLU A 94 8.58 -9.43 4.87
CA GLU A 94 7.91 -10.69 5.19
C GLU A 94 8.90 -11.87 5.19
N LYS A 95 9.79 -11.95 4.20
CA LYS A 95 10.86 -12.96 4.16
C LYS A 95 11.79 -12.87 5.37
N ARG A 96 12.12 -11.66 5.82
CA ARG A 96 12.93 -11.45 7.03
C ARG A 96 12.21 -11.91 8.28
N ILE A 97 10.92 -11.62 8.41
CA ILE A 97 10.09 -12.05 9.54
C ILE A 97 10.04 -13.59 9.59
N ARG A 98 9.70 -14.26 8.48
CA ARG A 98 9.70 -15.73 8.41
C ARG A 98 11.05 -16.34 8.80
N LYS A 99 12.16 -15.76 8.32
CA LYS A 99 13.51 -16.22 8.67
C LYS A 99 13.82 -16.04 10.16
N GLN A 100 13.36 -14.95 10.79
CA GLN A 100 13.50 -14.74 12.23
C GLN A 100 12.67 -15.75 13.03
N GLU A 101 11.43 -16.01 12.62
CA GLU A 101 10.57 -17.01 13.25
C GLU A 101 11.19 -18.41 13.22
N GLU A 102 11.77 -18.81 12.10
CA GLU A 102 12.50 -20.09 12.00
C GLU A 102 13.70 -20.16 12.95
N LEU A 103 14.46 -19.07 13.05
CA LEU A 103 15.61 -19.00 13.95
C LEU A 103 15.17 -19.07 15.43
N ILE A 104 14.10 -18.37 15.78
CA ILE A 104 13.49 -18.43 17.13
C ILE A 104 13.04 -19.86 17.42
N LYS A 105 12.32 -20.49 16.50
CA LYS A 105 11.86 -21.88 16.65
C LYS A 105 13.01 -22.87 16.83
N LYS A 106 14.11 -22.70 16.07
CA LYS A 106 15.33 -23.51 16.23
C LYS A 106 15.98 -23.30 17.60
N LYS A 107 16.07 -22.06 18.08
CA LYS A 107 16.62 -21.73 19.41
C LYS A 107 15.77 -22.36 20.52
N MET A 108 14.44 -22.25 20.43
CA MET A 108 13.50 -22.84 21.40
C MET A 108 13.67 -24.36 21.49
N LYS A 109 13.66 -25.07 20.36
CA LYS A 109 13.88 -26.53 20.34
C LYS A 109 15.22 -26.93 20.96
N LYS A 110 16.30 -26.18 20.68
CA LYS A 110 17.61 -26.45 21.28
C LYS A 110 17.58 -26.27 22.80
N GLN A 111 16.85 -25.26 23.29
CA GLN A 111 16.70 -24.99 24.71
C GLN A 111 15.88 -26.08 25.42
N GLU A 112 14.79 -26.55 24.80
CA GLU A 112 13.99 -27.68 25.30
C GLU A 112 14.83 -28.95 25.49
N VAL A 113 15.66 -29.29 24.50
CA VAL A 113 16.57 -30.46 24.58
C VAL A 113 17.58 -30.30 25.72
N LEU A 114 18.10 -29.08 25.93
CA LEU A 114 19.03 -28.81 27.05
C LEU A 114 18.34 -28.97 28.40
N ILE A 115 17.10 -28.48 28.54
CA ILE A 115 16.30 -28.63 29.76
C ILE A 115 16.04 -30.11 30.06
N GLN A 116 15.58 -30.88 29.07
CA GLN A 116 15.37 -32.33 29.22
C GLN A 116 16.63 -33.07 29.63
N LYS A 117 17.79 -32.70 29.05
CA LYS A 117 19.09 -33.30 29.41
C LYS A 117 19.47 -32.99 30.85
N GLN A 118 19.23 -31.76 31.33
CA GLN A 118 19.48 -31.39 32.72
C GLN A 118 18.57 -32.16 33.68
N GLU A 119 17.27 -32.26 33.38
CA GLU A 119 16.32 -33.03 34.19
C GLU A 119 16.71 -34.51 34.31
N ALA A 120 17.12 -35.13 33.18
CA ALA A 120 17.59 -36.51 33.16
C ALA A 120 18.85 -36.71 34.02
N LEU A 121 19.82 -35.80 33.96
CA LEU A 121 21.01 -35.83 34.81
C LEU A 121 20.66 -35.66 36.29
N LEU A 122 19.70 -34.79 36.60
CA LEU A 122 19.26 -34.54 37.97
C LEU A 122 18.53 -35.75 38.56
N LYS A 123 17.71 -36.43 37.76
CA LYS A 123 17.11 -37.74 38.10
C LYS A 123 18.19 -38.82 38.35
N LYS A 124 19.18 -38.94 37.47
CA LYS A 124 20.31 -39.89 37.65
C LYS A 124 21.11 -39.61 38.93
N LYS A 125 21.45 -38.35 39.21
CA LYS A 125 22.15 -37.96 40.45
C LYS A 125 21.34 -38.29 41.70
N LYS A 126 20.02 -38.04 41.69
CA LYS A 126 19.11 -38.40 42.80
C LYS A 126 19.05 -39.91 43.03
N ALA A 127 18.95 -40.71 41.97
CA ALA A 127 18.95 -42.17 42.06
C ALA A 127 20.27 -42.73 42.64
N ALA A 128 21.42 -42.22 42.18
CA ALA A 128 22.73 -42.63 42.70
C ALA A 128 22.91 -42.28 44.18
N ARG A 129 22.50 -41.08 44.62
CA ARG A 129 22.53 -40.68 46.05
C ARG A 129 21.65 -41.59 46.92
N LYS A 130 20.50 -42.04 46.41
CA LYS A 130 19.60 -42.95 47.14
C LYS A 130 20.20 -44.35 47.27
N HIS A 131 20.90 -44.85 46.25
CA HIS A 131 21.64 -46.10 46.32
C HIS A 131 22.78 -46.06 47.33
N ILE A 132 23.58 -44.98 47.37
CA ILE A 132 24.69 -44.84 48.32
C ILE A 132 24.19 -44.80 49.78
N LYS A 133 23.06 -44.13 50.06
CA LYS A 133 22.45 -44.10 51.40
C LYS A 133 21.91 -45.43 51.91
N ASN A 134 21.63 -46.39 51.01
CA ASN A 134 21.09 -47.70 51.39
C ASN A 134 22.17 -48.80 51.49
N VAL A 135 23.43 -48.48 51.16
CA VAL A 135 24.56 -49.44 51.14
C VAL A 135 25.61 -49.11 52.21
N SER A 136 25.44 -48.02 52.96
CA SER A 136 26.26 -47.72 54.13
C SER A 136 25.54 -48.23 55.40
N PRO A 137 26.07 -49.27 56.08
CA PRO A 137 25.61 -49.69 57.41
C PRO A 137 25.95 -48.65 58.49
#